data_AF-A0A835GZ09-F1
#
_entry.id   AF-A0A835GZ09-F1
#
_cell.length_a   1.000
_cell.length_b   1.000
_cell.length_c   1.000
_cell.angle_alpha   90.00
_cell.angle_beta   90.00
_cell.angle_gamma   90.00
#
_symmetry.space_group_name_H-M   'P 1'
#
loop_
_entity.id
_entity.type
_entity.pdbx_description
1 polymer ?
#
loop_
_entity_poly.entity_id
_entity_poly.type
_entity_poly.pdbx_seq_one_letter_code
_entity_poly.pdbx_strand_id
1 'polypeptide(L)'
;MAKFCYAVIRGWQLGIYRHWSSCRDQVHKFPGQDYIGYNSIEEAEFLLRKKGINNYYNEFNQTLEQTTVRAATVHPIPTVSTTTGETCMALVPSITIEHNSQSVLLRNMALVIIGLLVVLVALMVRLIFLL
;
A
#
# COMPACT_ATOMS: atom_id res chain seq x y z
N MET A 1 -26.27 12.30 -13.07
CA MET A 1 -24.80 12.44 -13.12
C MET A 1 -24.18 11.13 -12.65
N ALA A 2 -23.32 10.53 -13.47
CA ALA A 2 -22.54 9.36 -13.04
C ALA A 2 -21.50 9.81 -11.99
N LYS A 3 -21.28 8.99 -10.97
CA LYS A 3 -20.24 9.22 -9.98
C LYS A 3 -18.90 8.73 -10.51
N PHE A 4 -17.83 9.44 -10.17
CA PHE A 4 -16.48 9.12 -10.62
C PHE A 4 -15.87 7.96 -9.83
N CYS A 5 -16.15 7.89 -8.53
CA CYS A 5 -15.69 6.83 -7.66
C CYS A 5 -16.65 6.59 -6.48
N TYR A 6 -16.47 5.44 -5.81
CA TYR A 6 -17.29 4.98 -4.69
C TYR A 6 -16.38 4.55 -3.54
N ALA A 7 -16.51 5.18 -2.38
CA ALA A 7 -15.82 4.79 -1.16
C ALA A 7 -16.71 3.84 -0.35
N VAL A 8 -16.25 2.60 -0.14
CA VAL A 8 -16.92 1.61 0.73
C VAL A 8 -16.34 1.72 2.14
N ILE A 9 -17.19 2.15 3.06
CA ILE A 9 -16.87 2.35 4.48
C ILE A 9 -17.25 1.10 5.28
N ARG A 10 -18.31 0.40 4.86
CA ARG A 10 -18.75 -0.90 5.39
C ARG A 10 -19.19 -1.79 4.24
N GLY A 11 -18.52 -2.94 4.10
CA GLY A 11 -18.75 -3.93 3.06
C GLY A 11 -17.78 -5.09 3.20
N TRP A 12 -17.81 -6.01 2.23
CA TRP A 12 -16.90 -7.16 2.16
C TRP A 12 -15.43 -6.74 2.05
N GLN A 13 -15.13 -5.72 1.24
CA GLN A 13 -13.82 -5.09 1.14
C GLN A 13 -13.97 -3.56 1.12
N LEU A 14 -13.36 -2.90 2.10
CA LEU A 14 -13.36 -1.45 2.23
C LEU A 14 -12.34 -0.83 1.27
N GLY A 15 -12.63 0.37 0.76
CA GLY A 15 -11.74 1.08 -0.15
C GLY A 15 -12.49 1.82 -1.25
N ILE A 16 -11.77 2.26 -2.29
CA ILE A 16 -12.29 3.13 -3.35
C ILE A 16 -12.39 2.36 -4.67
N TYR A 17 -13.60 2.31 -5.22
CA TYR A 17 -13.92 1.64 -6.48
C TYR A 17 -14.29 2.66 -7.57
N ARG A 18 -13.78 2.49 -8.79
CA ARG A 18 -14.14 3.34 -9.94
C ARG A 18 -15.46 2.94 -10.57
N HIS A 19 -15.78 1.65 -10.53
CA HIS A 19 -16.98 1.10 -11.14
C HIS A 19 -18.04 0.75 -10.10
N TRP A 20 -19.30 1.04 -10.45
CA TRP A 20 -20.43 0.66 -9.61
C TRP A 20 -20.54 -0.85 -9.45
N SER A 21 -20.24 -1.65 -10.48
CA SER A 21 -20.23 -3.11 -10.38
C SER A 21 -19.30 -3.59 -9.26
N SER A 22 -18.05 -3.11 -9.27
CA SER A 22 -17.04 -3.47 -8.26
C SER A 22 -17.48 -3.06 -6.85
N CYS A 23 -18.02 -1.84 -6.70
CA CYS A 23 -18.57 -1.35 -5.43
C CYS A 23 -19.76 -2.20 -4.96
N ARG A 24 -20.72 -2.46 -5.87
CA ARG A 24 -21.93 -3.24 -5.62
C ARG A 24 -21.57 -4.62 -5.09
N ASP A 25 -20.59 -5.29 -5.68
CA ASP A 25 -20.17 -6.62 -5.22
C ASP A 25 -19.69 -6.61 -3.77
N GLN A 26 -19.15 -5.49 -3.27
CA GLN A 26 -18.72 -5.34 -1.88
C GLN A 26 -19.83 -5.00 -0.89
N VAL A 27 -20.89 -4.33 -1.35
CA VAL A 27 -21.94 -3.85 -0.46
C VAL A 27 -23.21 -4.68 -0.55
N HIS A 28 -23.40 -5.39 -1.65
CA HIS A 28 -24.61 -6.16 -1.91
C HIS A 28 -24.73 -7.30 -0.89
N LYS A 29 -25.89 -7.34 -0.22
CA LYS A 29 -26.24 -8.29 0.85
C LYS A 29 -25.35 -8.20 2.10
N PHE A 30 -24.48 -7.21 2.21
CA PHE A 30 -23.70 -6.99 3.43
C PHE A 30 -24.57 -6.28 4.49
N PRO A 31 -24.71 -6.82 5.70
CA PRO A 31 -25.56 -6.22 6.74
C PRO A 31 -24.97 -4.89 7.21
N GLY A 32 -25.77 -3.83 7.16
CA GLY A 32 -25.32 -2.48 7.56
C GLY A 32 -24.25 -1.90 6.64
N GLN A 33 -24.30 -2.23 5.34
CA GLN A 33 -23.44 -1.65 4.32
C GLN A 33 -23.50 -0.13 4.30
N ASP A 34 -22.35 0.49 4.00
CA ASP A 34 -22.20 1.94 3.97
C ASP A 34 -21.17 2.30 2.89
N TYR A 35 -21.61 3.07 1.90
CA TYR A 35 -20.77 3.55 0.81
C TYR A 35 -21.21 4.94 0.35
N ILE A 36 -20.26 5.71 -0.18
CA ILE A 36 -20.51 7.08 -0.65
C ILE A 36 -19.87 7.28 -2.02
N GLY A 37 -20.63 7.85 -2.96
CA GLY A 37 -20.15 8.19 -4.30
C GLY A 37 -19.64 9.61 -4.41
N TYR A 38 -18.39 9.76 -4.85
CA TYR A 38 -17.69 11.03 -5.01
C TYR A 38 -17.45 11.37 -6.48
N ASN A 39 -17.20 12.65 -6.74
CA ASN A 39 -16.77 13.13 -8.05
C ASN A 39 -15.24 13.28 -8.13
N SER A 40 -14.54 13.14 -7.00
CA SER A 40 -13.09 13.24 -6.84
C SER A 40 -12.57 12.10 -5.95
N ILE A 41 -11.41 11.56 -6.28
CA ILE A 41 -10.76 10.48 -5.50
C ILE A 41 -10.24 11.03 -4.17
N GLU A 42 -9.75 12.27 -4.16
CA GLU A 42 -9.18 12.94 -3.00
C GLU A 42 -10.22 13.08 -1.87
N GLU A 43 -11.47 13.41 -2.22
CA GLU A 43 -12.58 13.46 -1.27
C GLU A 43 -12.91 12.08 -0.67
N ALA A 44 -12.87 11.04 -1.51
CA ALA A 44 -13.09 9.65 -1.09
C ALA A 44 -11.98 9.15 -0.15
N GLU A 45 -10.72 9.43 -0.46
CA GLU A 45 -9.55 9.12 0.38
C GLU A 45 -9.62 9.84 1.72
N PHE A 46 -9.98 11.14 1.70
CA PHE A 46 -10.12 11.92 2.92
C PHE A 46 -11.16 11.32 3.86
N LEU A 47 -12.31 10.90 3.34
CA LEU A 47 -13.35 10.26 4.14
C LEU A 47 -12.83 8.99 4.81
N LEU A 48 -12.25 8.09 4.02
CA LEU A 48 -11.76 6.82 4.54
C LEU A 48 -10.67 7.05 5.60
N ARG A 49 -9.80 8.06 5.39
CA ARG A 49 -8.74 8.41 6.34
C ARG A 49 -9.31 8.93 7.64
N LYS A 50 -10.32 9.80 7.55
CA LYS A 50 -11.08 10.27 8.70
C LYS A 50 -11.77 9.12 9.46
N LYS A 51 -12.12 8.04 8.77
CA LYS A 51 -12.69 6.81 9.36
C LYS A 51 -11.63 5.82 9.87
N GLY A 52 -10.33 6.11 9.72
CA GLY A 52 -9.23 5.24 10.16
C GLY A 52 -8.97 4.03 9.25
N ILE A 53 -9.51 4.02 8.03
CA ILE A 53 -9.38 2.92 7.07
C ILE A 53 -8.11 3.16 6.25
N ASN A 54 -6.94 2.70 6.68
CA ASN A 54 -5.66 3.16 6.06
C ASN A 54 -5.27 2.51 4.72
N ASN A 55 -6.02 1.51 4.24
CA ASN A 55 -5.73 0.83 2.97
C ASN A 55 -6.85 1.14 1.97
N TYR A 56 -6.66 2.24 1.22
CA TYR A 56 -7.71 2.92 0.46
C TYR A 56 -7.91 2.40 -0.96
N TYR A 57 -6.86 1.85 -1.57
CA TYR A 57 -6.90 1.39 -2.95
C TYR A 57 -7.32 -0.08 -3.01
N ASN A 58 -8.40 -0.36 -3.72
CA ASN A 58 -8.66 -1.68 -4.23
C ASN A 58 -9.55 -1.65 -5.47
N GLU A 59 -9.02 -2.22 -6.54
CA GLU A 59 -9.84 -2.98 -7.49
C GLU A 59 -9.37 -4.44 -7.59
N PHE A 60 -8.22 -4.76 -7.00
CA PHE A 60 -7.76 -6.11 -6.65
C PHE A 60 -6.45 -5.92 -5.89
N ASN A 61 -6.41 -5.99 -4.55
CA ASN A 61 -5.12 -6.13 -3.85
C ASN A 61 -4.49 -7.53 -4.08
N GLN A 62 -4.99 -8.33 -5.03
CA GLN A 62 -4.66 -9.75 -5.18
C GLN A 62 -4.11 -10.20 -6.56
N THR A 63 -4.28 -9.51 -7.69
CA THR A 63 -3.79 -10.09 -8.98
C THR A 63 -2.33 -9.74 -9.31
N LEU A 64 -1.81 -8.62 -8.78
CA LEU A 64 -0.47 -8.12 -9.13
C LEU A 64 0.65 -8.58 -8.18
N GLU A 65 0.34 -9.08 -6.99
CA GLU A 65 1.36 -9.71 -6.14
C GLU A 65 1.64 -11.19 -6.52
N GLN A 66 0.75 -11.86 -7.25
CA GLN A 66 0.94 -13.25 -7.72
C GLN A 66 1.49 -13.37 -9.16
N THR A 67 1.43 -12.33 -9.99
CA THR A 67 1.97 -12.36 -11.38
C THR A 67 3.43 -11.90 -11.46
N THR A 68 3.88 -11.04 -10.55
CA THR A 68 5.23 -10.44 -10.53
C THR A 68 6.33 -11.37 -10.02
N VAL A 69 5.99 -12.50 -9.39
CA VAL A 69 6.97 -13.54 -9.01
C VAL A 69 7.37 -14.47 -10.18
N ARG A 70 6.83 -14.30 -11.40
CA ARG A 70 7.14 -15.16 -12.56
C ARG A 70 7.60 -14.45 -13.85
N ALA A 71 7.61 -13.12 -13.92
CA ALA A 71 7.90 -12.39 -15.18
C ALA A 71 8.84 -11.18 -15.00
N ALA A 72 9.96 -11.35 -14.29
CA ALA A 72 11.04 -10.37 -14.35
C ALA A 72 11.75 -10.46 -15.70
N THR A 73 11.53 -9.51 -16.62
CA THR A 73 12.52 -8.86 -17.52
C THR A 73 11.82 -7.77 -18.38
N VAL A 74 12.48 -6.60 -18.53
CA VAL A 74 12.25 -5.45 -19.45
C VAL A 74 11.79 -4.10 -18.82
N HIS A 75 12.80 -3.31 -18.41
CA HIS A 75 13.16 -1.89 -18.69
C HIS A 75 12.12 -0.72 -18.88
N PRO A 76 12.52 0.54 -18.55
CA PRO A 76 11.65 1.72 -18.37
C PRO A 76 11.21 2.43 -19.67
N ILE A 77 9.98 2.98 -19.68
CA ILE A 77 9.37 3.69 -20.82
C ILE A 77 9.92 5.12 -20.94
N PRO A 78 10.28 5.60 -22.16
CA PRO A 78 10.82 6.94 -22.41
C PRO A 78 9.74 8.03 -22.51
N THR A 79 10.11 9.21 -22.02
CA THR A 79 9.43 10.51 -22.14
C THR A 79 9.36 10.99 -23.59
N VAL A 80 8.22 11.56 -24.02
CA VAL A 80 8.19 12.60 -25.05
C VAL A 80 7.15 13.67 -24.72
N SER A 81 7.60 14.91 -24.87
CA SER A 81 6.99 16.17 -24.45
C SER A 81 6.69 17.06 -25.66
N THR A 82 5.65 17.90 -25.60
CA THR A 82 5.58 19.21 -26.30
C THR A 82 4.59 20.11 -25.53
N THR A 83 5.05 21.03 -24.68
CA THR A 83 5.24 22.50 -24.88
C THR A 83 3.94 23.16 -25.40
N THR A 84 3.28 24.12 -24.74
CA THR A 84 3.75 25.40 -24.18
C THR A 84 2.61 26.06 -23.37
N GLY A 85 2.92 26.82 -22.32
CA GLY A 85 2.03 27.91 -21.87
C GLY A 85 1.74 28.04 -20.38
N GLU A 86 2.67 28.70 -19.67
CA GLU A 86 2.40 29.65 -18.57
C GLU A 86 1.91 29.11 -17.20
N THR A 87 2.92 28.84 -16.35
CA THR A 87 3.15 29.43 -15.01
C THR A 87 1.94 29.92 -14.19
N CYS A 88 1.59 29.18 -13.13
CA CYS A 88 1.46 29.74 -11.78
C CYS A 88 1.38 28.66 -10.67
N MET A 89 2.51 28.51 -9.97
CA MET A 89 2.66 28.33 -8.51
C MET A 89 1.58 27.53 -7.74
N ALA A 90 1.87 26.25 -7.48
CA ALA A 90 1.52 25.62 -6.21
C ALA A 90 2.61 24.60 -5.85
N LEU A 91 3.43 24.92 -4.85
CA LEU A 91 4.39 23.99 -4.25
C LEU A 91 3.62 22.82 -3.64
N VAL A 92 3.69 21.65 -4.27
CA VAL A 92 3.46 20.37 -3.60
C VAL A 92 4.82 19.94 -3.03
N PRO A 93 4.99 19.79 -1.71
CA PRO A 93 6.19 19.16 -1.19
C PRO A 93 6.14 17.68 -1.57
N SER A 94 6.80 17.35 -2.68
CA SER A 94 7.11 15.97 -3.04
C SER A 94 8.02 15.40 -1.97
N ILE A 95 7.42 14.71 -1.00
CA ILE A 95 8.13 13.87 -0.06
C ILE A 95 8.61 12.67 -0.87
N THR A 96 9.83 12.76 -1.41
CA THR A 96 10.51 11.63 -2.02
C THR A 96 10.84 10.64 -0.91
N ILE A 97 9.94 9.70 -0.64
CA ILE A 97 10.29 8.50 0.11
C ILE A 97 11.10 7.64 -0.87
N GLU A 98 12.42 7.86 -0.93
CA GLU A 98 13.34 6.82 -1.39
C GLU A 98 13.16 5.63 -0.46
N HIS A 99 12.37 4.65 -0.89
CA HIS A 99 12.32 3.36 -0.22
C HIS A 99 13.64 2.64 -0.52
N ASN A 100 14.64 2.94 0.32
CA ASN A 100 15.96 2.34 0.29
C ASN A 100 15.84 0.83 0.52
N SER A 101 15.77 0.05 -0.55
CA SER A 101 15.77 -1.43 -0.52
C SER A 101 17.03 -2.02 0.13
N GLN A 102 18.09 -1.24 0.37
CA GLN A 102 19.23 -1.71 1.17
C GLN A 102 18.95 -1.73 2.68
N SER A 103 17.99 -0.92 3.17
CA SER A 103 17.69 -0.84 4.60
C SER A 103 16.96 -2.07 5.15
N VAL A 104 16.16 -2.75 4.33
CA VAL A 104 15.41 -3.96 4.73
C VAL A 104 16.31 -5.18 4.85
N LEU A 105 17.25 -5.36 3.90
CA LEU A 105 18.20 -6.47 3.93
C LEU A 105 19.17 -6.34 5.12
N LEU A 106 19.66 -5.13 5.40
CA LEU A 106 20.56 -4.87 6.52
C LEU A 106 19.87 -5.13 7.88
N ARG A 107 18.59 -4.77 8.00
CA ARG A 107 17.78 -5.03 9.22
C ARG A 107 17.52 -6.52 9.43
N ASN A 108 17.21 -7.26 8.36
CA ASN A 108 17.00 -8.71 8.47
C ASN A 108 18.30 -9.45 8.78
N MET A 109 19.43 -9.04 8.21
CA MET A 109 20.74 -9.59 8.54
C MET A 109 21.16 -9.26 9.98
N ALA A 110 20.89 -8.05 10.47
CA ALA A 110 21.17 -7.66 11.85
C ALA A 110 20.38 -8.52 12.87
N LEU A 111 19.11 -8.83 12.59
CA LEU A 111 18.30 -9.67 13.48
C LEU A 111 18.82 -11.12 13.57
N VAL A 112 19.33 -11.68 12.46
CA VAL A 112 19.94 -13.02 12.45
C VAL A 112 21.24 -13.04 13.26
N ILE A 113 22.08 -12.01 13.13
CA ILE A 113 23.33 -11.90 13.88
C ILE A 113 23.06 -11.76 15.38
N ILE A 114 22.12 -10.90 15.77
CA ILE A 114 21.73 -10.72 17.18
C ILE A 114 21.19 -12.05 17.75
N GLY A 115 20.34 -12.75 17.01
CA GLY A 115 19.83 -14.06 17.41
C GLY A 115 20.94 -15.09 17.65
N LEU A 116 21.91 -15.18 16.73
CA LEU A 116 23.06 -16.10 16.88
C LEU A 116 23.91 -15.75 18.10
N LEU A 117 24.12 -14.46 18.37
CA LEU A 117 24.89 -13.98 19.53
C LEU A 117 24.21 -14.34 20.86
N VAL A 118 22.88 -14.18 20.93
CA VAL A 118 22.11 -14.57 22.12
C VAL A 118 22.19 -16.08 22.36
N VAL A 119 22.10 -16.89 21.30
CA VAL A 119 22.24 -18.36 21.40
C VAL A 119 23.65 -18.75 21.86
N LEU A 120 24.68 -18.11 21.32
CA LEU A 120 26.07 -18.33 21.73
C LEU A 120 26.33 -17.94 23.19
N VAL A 121 25.81 -16.80 23.65
CA VAL A 121 25.92 -16.39 25.05
C VAL A 121 25.19 -17.37 25.95
N ALA A 122 23.99 -17.83 25.58
CA ALA A 122 23.26 -18.84 26.33
C ALA A 122 23.99 -20.19 26.40
N LEU A 123 24.63 -20.61 25.31
CA LEU A 123 25.48 -21.80 25.26
C LEU A 123 26.72 -21.64 26.15
N MET A 124 27.39 -20.48 26.11
CA MET A 124 28.55 -20.19 26.94
C MET A 124 28.20 -20.20 28.42
N VAL A 125 27.10 -19.54 28.81
CA VAL A 125 26.61 -19.58 30.19
C VAL A 125 26.31 -21.02 30.61
N ARG A 126 25.62 -21.79 29.76
CA ARG A 126 25.32 -23.20 30.04
C ARG A 126 26.58 -24.06 30.16
N LEU A 127 27.62 -23.77 29.39
CA LEU A 127 28.90 -24.47 29.45
C LEU A 127 29.69 -24.13 30.71
N ILE A 128 29.65 -22.87 31.15
CA ILE A 128 30.28 -22.41 32.41
C ILE A 128 29.63 -23.07 33.62
N PHE A 129 28.31 -23.25 33.64
CA PHE A 129 27.60 -23.94 34.74
C PHE A 129 27.75 -25.47 34.71
N LEU A 130 28.29 -26.04 33.62
CA LEU A 130 28.55 -27.48 33.47
C LEU A 130 30.02 -27.87 33.73
N LEU A 131 30.90 -26.89 33.93
CA LEU A 131 32.32 -27.05 34.31
C LEU A 131 32.48 -26.84 35.82
#